data_AF-Q550U0-F1
#
_entry.id   AF-Q550U0-F1
#
_cell.length_a   1.000
_cell.length_b   1.000
_cell.length_c   1.000
_cell.angle_alpha   90.00
_cell.angle_beta   90.00
_cell.angle_gamma   90.00
#
_symmetry.space_group_name_H-M   'P 1'
#
loop_
_entity.id
_entity.type
_entity.pdbx_description
1 polymer ?
#
loop_
_entity_poly.entity_id
_entity_poly.type
_entity_poly.pdbx_seq_one_letter_code
_entity_poly.pdbx_strand_id
1 'polypeptide(L)'
;MDNHFSFEFSSYLKKCQPKPFRIYIQMAIGVILMILTEAGFFKGFEKFVAIGCSLPNQKDSNEMNIDNCFNNDLLVTKCINNYYNTGSNYSLAFNVGGKSDKYNGLIGTILVILFITFLSTFQTAQYFQSVKRKRIQDVLSGSLILIDGNKRNEKKVTIFLLVTGIGYICSKIMWLLNRYDIYSEIECSGDTYYLEFEKSLFSYISGIVMGSIGYLIIPGVFLMGWLNYLSELEFKKLAENLSKISLEKINEIYIFDMDKYNKLLNSTLKKRYSNDKNFILFLKCNTFKFWKTSTSEIVEILLLHKESSPDEFKSIQTKNIKSTFLNENRINDNLIQNQYL
;
A
#
# COMPACT_ATOMS: atom_id res chain seq x y z
N MET A 1 -39.83 -9.99 -2.04
CA MET A 1 -39.59 -10.30 -3.48
C MET A 1 -38.76 -11.57 -3.57
N ASP A 2 -39.15 -12.51 -4.44
CA ASP A 2 -38.63 -13.88 -4.46
C ASP A 2 -37.12 -14.01 -4.71
N ASN A 3 -36.51 -14.72 -3.76
CA ASN A 3 -35.10 -14.75 -3.39
C ASN A 3 -34.18 -15.54 -4.35
N HIS A 4 -34.64 -15.97 -5.54
CA HIS A 4 -33.82 -16.84 -6.39
C HIS A 4 -32.51 -16.16 -6.82
N PHE A 5 -32.57 -14.90 -7.28
CA PHE A 5 -31.38 -14.12 -7.62
C PHE A 5 -30.48 -13.91 -6.39
N SER A 6 -31.07 -13.46 -5.27
CA SER A 6 -30.31 -13.21 -4.03
C SER A 6 -29.58 -14.46 -3.56
N PHE A 7 -30.25 -15.62 -3.63
CA PHE A 7 -29.67 -16.91 -3.29
C PHE A 7 -28.56 -17.33 -4.26
N GLU A 8 -28.80 -17.31 -5.58
CA GLU A 8 -27.80 -17.70 -6.59
C GLU A 8 -26.59 -16.76 -6.57
N PHE A 9 -26.82 -15.45 -6.52
CA PHE A 9 -25.77 -14.44 -6.49
C PHE A 9 -25.00 -14.47 -5.17
N SER A 10 -25.65 -14.67 -4.01
CA SER A 10 -24.96 -14.88 -2.73
C SER A 10 -24.12 -16.17 -2.74
N SER A 11 -24.63 -17.24 -3.35
CA SER A 11 -23.89 -18.50 -3.52
C SER A 11 -22.65 -18.30 -4.41
N TYR A 12 -22.80 -17.56 -5.51
CA TYR A 12 -21.70 -17.16 -6.38
C TYR A 12 -20.67 -16.29 -5.65
N LEU A 13 -21.12 -15.25 -4.93
CA LEU A 13 -20.23 -14.38 -4.14
C LEU A 13 -19.45 -15.18 -3.10
N LYS A 14 -20.07 -16.14 -2.41
CA LYS A 14 -19.36 -17.01 -1.46
C LYS A 14 -18.26 -17.86 -2.09
N LYS A 15 -18.37 -18.19 -3.39
CA LYS A 15 -17.34 -18.92 -4.15
C LYS A 15 -16.22 -17.99 -4.62
N CYS A 16 -16.55 -16.76 -5.03
CA CYS A 16 -15.60 -15.81 -5.60
C CYS A 16 -14.85 -14.98 -4.53
N GLN A 17 -15.54 -14.56 -3.47
CA GLN A 17 -14.96 -13.73 -2.42
C GLN A 17 -13.88 -14.48 -1.64
N PRO A 18 -12.73 -13.86 -1.37
CA PRO A 18 -11.72 -14.45 -0.51
C PRO A 18 -12.27 -14.61 0.91
N LYS A 19 -12.12 -15.81 1.49
CA LYS A 19 -12.42 -16.04 2.91
C LYS A 19 -11.56 -15.09 3.78
N PRO A 20 -12.07 -14.60 4.93
CA PRO A 20 -11.27 -13.75 5.84
C PRO A 20 -9.90 -14.32 6.17
N PHE A 21 -9.82 -15.65 6.37
CA PHE A 21 -8.57 -16.38 6.57
C PHE A 21 -7.55 -16.19 5.44
N ARG A 22 -8.00 -16.20 4.17
CA ARG A 22 -7.12 -15.95 3.01
C ARG A 22 -6.58 -14.53 3.01
N ILE A 23 -7.40 -13.54 3.39
CA ILE A 23 -6.98 -12.15 3.53
C ILE A 23 -5.90 -12.06 4.62
N TYR A 24 -6.12 -12.66 5.79
CA TYR A 24 -5.13 -12.67 6.88
C TYR A 24 -3.82 -13.35 6.49
N ILE A 25 -3.86 -14.46 5.74
CA ILE A 25 -2.65 -15.10 5.21
C ILE A 25 -1.90 -14.16 4.27
N GLN A 26 -2.60 -13.52 3.32
CA GLN A 26 -1.96 -12.59 2.38
C GLN A 26 -1.32 -11.40 3.11
N MET A 27 -2.00 -10.87 4.13
CA MET A 27 -1.47 -9.83 5.00
C MET A 27 -0.22 -10.30 5.75
N ALA A 28 -0.25 -11.51 6.34
CA ALA A 28 0.87 -12.08 7.07
C ALA A 28 2.10 -12.34 6.18
N ILE A 29 1.89 -12.90 4.98
CA ILE A 29 2.96 -13.09 4.00
C ILE A 29 3.56 -11.74 3.60
N GLY A 30 2.73 -10.73 3.32
CA GLY A 30 3.19 -9.38 3.00
C GLY A 30 4.02 -8.75 4.11
N VAL A 31 3.59 -8.90 5.36
CA VAL A 31 4.34 -8.45 6.56
C VAL A 31 5.69 -9.15 6.66
N ILE A 32 5.73 -10.48 6.57
CA ILE A 32 6.96 -11.27 6.68
C ILE A 32 7.96 -10.85 5.60
N LEU A 33 7.50 -10.73 4.34
CA LEU A 33 8.37 -10.32 3.23
C LEU A 33 8.94 -8.92 3.47
N MET A 34 8.10 -7.95 3.87
CA MET A 34 8.59 -6.59 4.17
C MET A 34 9.58 -6.57 5.33
N ILE A 35 9.35 -7.34 6.40
CA ILE A 35 10.28 -7.46 7.53
C ILE A 35 11.60 -8.08 7.09
N LEU A 36 11.56 -9.15 6.28
CA LEU A 36 12.78 -9.81 5.81
C LEU A 36 13.60 -8.90 4.88
N THR A 37 12.93 -8.17 3.98
CA THR A 37 13.59 -7.17 3.13
C THR A 37 14.22 -6.07 3.97
N GLU A 38 13.54 -5.61 5.02
CA GLU A 38 14.04 -4.55 5.90
C GLU A 38 15.19 -5.03 6.81
N ALA A 39 15.09 -6.23 7.38
CA ALA A 39 16.16 -6.83 8.15
C ALA A 39 17.39 -7.09 7.27
N GLY A 40 17.19 -7.58 6.04
CA GLY A 40 18.25 -7.76 5.06
C GLY A 40 18.93 -6.44 4.68
N PHE A 41 18.15 -5.36 4.58
CA PHE A 41 18.67 -4.01 4.38
C PHE A 41 19.62 -3.63 5.52
N PHE A 42 19.17 -3.58 6.78
CA PHE A 42 20.02 -3.17 7.91
C PHE A 42 21.24 -4.06 8.09
N LYS A 43 21.08 -5.38 7.89
CA LYS A 43 22.20 -6.34 7.94
C LYS A 43 23.27 -6.04 6.89
N GLY A 44 22.88 -5.54 5.72
CA GLY A 44 23.81 -5.12 4.66
C GLY A 44 24.70 -3.94 5.05
N PHE A 45 24.39 -3.23 6.14
CA PHE A 45 25.15 -2.09 6.66
C PHE A 45 25.74 -2.37 8.06
N GLU A 46 25.80 -3.63 8.50
CA GLU A 46 26.47 -4.03 9.76
C GLU A 46 28.00 -4.05 9.66
N LYS A 47 28.53 -4.01 8.43
CA LYS A 47 29.95 -4.12 8.17
C LYS A 47 30.38 -3.19 7.04
N PHE A 48 31.43 -2.43 7.26
CA PHE A 48 32.15 -1.74 6.19
C PHE A 48 33.44 -2.49 5.86
N VAL A 49 33.86 -2.39 4.60
CA VAL A 49 35.12 -2.92 4.10
C VAL A 49 35.84 -1.77 3.40
N ALA A 50 36.96 -1.33 3.98
CA ALA A 50 37.79 -0.33 3.33
C ALA A 50 38.62 -0.97 2.20
N ILE A 51 38.69 -0.30 1.05
CA ILE A 51 39.46 -0.69 -0.13
C ILE A 51 40.57 0.30 -0.47
N GLY A 52 40.58 1.47 0.16
CA GLY A 52 41.60 2.49 -0.03
C GLY A 52 41.70 3.44 1.15
N CYS A 53 42.87 4.03 1.35
CA CYS A 53 43.11 5.02 2.40
C CYS A 53 43.89 6.21 1.85
N SER A 54 43.62 7.41 2.37
CA SER A 54 44.42 8.61 2.09
C SER A 54 45.56 8.74 3.10
N LEU A 55 46.75 9.19 2.67
CA LEU A 55 47.81 9.56 3.61
C LEU A 55 47.56 10.97 4.21
N PRO A 56 47.85 11.19 5.50
CA PRO A 56 47.72 12.51 6.12
C PRO A 56 48.71 13.51 5.47
N ASN A 57 48.31 14.78 5.39
CA ASN A 57 49.11 15.91 4.91
C ASN A 57 49.53 15.89 3.41
N GLN A 58 49.02 14.98 2.59
CA GLN A 58 49.10 15.10 1.13
C GLN A 58 47.99 16.03 0.62
N LYS A 59 48.26 17.34 0.54
CA LYS A 59 47.26 18.35 0.12
C LYS A 59 46.76 18.18 -1.32
N ASP A 60 47.54 17.56 -2.20
CA ASP A 60 47.28 17.54 -3.65
C ASP A 60 47.04 16.13 -4.24
N SER A 61 47.25 15.06 -3.48
CA SER A 61 46.92 13.69 -3.92
C SER A 61 45.80 13.12 -3.05
N ASN A 62 44.55 13.31 -3.49
CA ASN A 62 43.40 12.52 -3.06
C ASN A 62 43.52 11.05 -3.52
N GLU A 63 44.73 10.50 -3.63
CA GLU A 63 44.98 9.14 -4.06
C GLU A 63 44.58 8.18 -2.94
N MET A 64 43.33 7.72 -3.02
CA MET A 64 42.85 6.58 -2.26
C MET A 64 43.45 5.31 -2.89
N ASN A 65 44.37 4.65 -2.18
CA ASN A 65 44.94 3.38 -2.60
C ASN A 65 44.96 2.40 -1.43
N ILE A 66 44.81 1.11 -1.71
CA ILE A 66 44.88 0.04 -0.72
C ILE A 66 46.27 -0.01 -0.06
N ASP A 67 47.34 0.29 -0.80
CA ASP A 67 48.71 0.27 -0.27
C ASP A 67 48.89 1.29 0.86
N ASN A 68 48.23 2.45 0.76
CA ASN A 68 48.24 3.47 1.80
C ASN A 68 47.63 2.99 3.12
N CYS A 69 46.71 2.02 3.09
CA CYS A 69 46.15 1.42 4.29
C CYS A 69 47.16 0.52 5.03
N PHE A 70 48.13 -0.06 4.32
CA PHE A 70 49.17 -0.95 4.88
C PHE A 70 50.51 -0.23 5.11
N ASN A 71 50.63 1.04 4.71
CA ASN A 71 51.82 1.86 4.91
C ASN A 71 52.09 2.20 6.40
N ASN A 72 53.29 2.72 6.68
CA ASN A 72 53.76 3.16 8.00
C ASN A 72 53.52 2.10 9.11
N ASP A 73 54.15 0.93 8.98
CA ASP A 73 54.05 -0.17 9.96
C ASP A 73 52.61 -0.61 10.30
N LEU A 74 51.70 -0.59 9.32
CA LEU A 74 50.32 -1.03 9.47
C LEU A 74 49.51 -0.16 10.46
N LEU A 75 49.82 1.13 10.53
CA LEU A 75 49.22 2.04 11.52
C LEU A 75 47.69 2.11 11.39
N VAL A 76 47.16 2.24 10.16
CA VAL A 76 45.71 2.32 9.91
C VAL A 76 45.01 1.00 10.26
N THR A 77 45.53 -0.14 9.82
CA THR A 77 44.89 -1.45 10.08
C THR A 77 44.94 -1.83 11.57
N LYS A 78 46.04 -1.51 12.28
CA LYS A 78 46.12 -1.65 13.74
C LYS A 78 45.14 -0.73 14.45
N CYS A 79 45.01 0.51 13.99
CA CYS A 79 44.07 1.49 14.51
C CYS A 79 42.61 1.01 14.35
N ILE A 80 42.22 0.57 13.15
CA ILE A 80 40.91 -0.05 12.88
C ILE A 80 40.66 -1.25 13.80
N ASN A 81 41.64 -2.14 13.96
CA ASN A 81 41.49 -3.29 14.86
C ASN A 81 41.32 -2.86 16.33
N ASN A 82 42.05 -1.83 16.78
CA ASN A 82 41.93 -1.32 18.15
C ASN A 82 40.56 -0.66 18.41
N TYR A 83 40.02 0.09 17.44
CA TYR A 83 38.72 0.76 17.59
C TYR A 83 37.53 -0.19 17.43
N TYR A 84 37.60 -1.13 16.49
CA TYR A 84 36.46 -1.93 16.08
C TYR A 84 36.58 -3.44 16.35
N ASN A 85 37.70 -3.88 16.92
CA ASN A 85 37.98 -5.28 17.27
C ASN A 85 37.72 -6.24 16.09
N THR A 86 38.47 -6.06 15.01
CA THR A 86 38.31 -6.84 13.76
C THR A 86 38.87 -8.25 13.84
N GLY A 87 39.53 -8.60 14.94
CA GLY A 87 40.14 -9.91 15.18
C GLY A 87 41.51 -10.09 14.51
N SER A 88 41.96 -9.13 13.70
CA SER A 88 43.26 -9.15 13.04
C SER A 88 43.76 -7.74 12.76
N ASN A 89 45.05 -7.52 13.01
CA ASN A 89 45.74 -6.27 12.66
C ASN A 89 45.87 -6.02 11.15
N TYR A 90 45.37 -6.92 10.31
CA TYR A 90 45.37 -6.80 8.84
C TYR A 90 43.97 -6.63 8.25
N SER A 91 42.91 -6.69 9.07
CA SER A 91 41.55 -6.58 8.57
C SER A 91 41.15 -5.13 8.36
N LEU A 92 40.82 -4.77 7.12
CA LEU A 92 40.15 -3.52 6.72
C LEU A 92 38.62 -3.60 6.87
N ALA A 93 38.13 -4.77 7.28
CA ALA A 93 36.72 -5.08 7.39
C ALA A 93 36.32 -4.99 8.86
N PHE A 94 35.36 -4.13 9.20
CA PHE A 94 34.97 -3.88 10.58
C PHE A 94 33.46 -3.73 10.75
N ASN A 95 32.99 -4.17 11.92
CA ASN A 95 31.60 -4.01 12.31
C ASN A 95 31.36 -2.60 12.81
N VAL A 96 30.21 -2.06 12.45
CA VAL A 96 29.78 -0.72 12.89
C VAL A 96 29.11 -0.78 14.27
N GLY A 97 29.26 0.27 15.08
CA GLY A 97 28.67 0.35 16.42
C GLY A 97 29.56 0.88 17.56
N GLY A 98 30.47 1.81 17.27
CA GLY A 98 31.38 2.40 18.28
C GLY A 98 30.78 3.56 19.09
N LYS A 99 31.55 4.08 20.07
CA LYS A 99 31.16 5.24 20.90
C LYS A 99 30.90 6.53 20.09
N SER A 100 31.44 6.64 18.88
CA SER A 100 31.21 7.73 17.93
C SER A 100 29.80 7.71 17.33
N ASP A 101 29.11 6.57 17.37
CA ASP A 101 27.84 6.32 16.65
C ASP A 101 26.58 6.81 17.43
N LYS A 102 26.71 7.89 18.22
CA LYS A 102 25.71 8.32 19.24
C LYS A 102 24.31 8.53 18.66
N TYR A 103 24.21 9.18 17.49
CA TYR A 103 22.92 9.54 16.89
C TYR A 103 22.35 8.43 16.02
N ASN A 104 23.17 7.49 15.60
CA ASN A 104 22.78 6.48 14.61
C ASN A 104 21.81 5.44 15.18
N GLY A 105 21.97 5.10 16.47
CA GLY A 105 21.00 4.28 17.20
C GLY A 105 19.64 4.96 17.35
N LEU A 106 19.62 6.28 17.58
CA LEU A 106 18.39 7.06 17.67
C LEU A 106 17.69 7.17 16.32
N ILE A 107 18.43 7.50 15.26
CA ILE A 107 17.89 7.56 13.90
C ILE A 107 17.40 6.18 13.46
N GLY A 108 18.16 5.11 13.77
CA GLY A 108 17.75 3.72 13.52
C GLY A 108 16.45 3.35 14.24
N THR A 109 16.27 3.76 15.50
CA THR A 109 15.03 3.54 16.25
C THR A 109 13.85 4.28 15.61
N ILE A 110 14.06 5.52 15.18
CA ILE A 110 13.03 6.30 14.46
C ILE A 110 12.64 5.60 13.16
N LEU A 111 13.62 5.07 12.40
CA LEU A 111 13.35 4.32 11.18
C LEU A 111 12.49 3.08 11.46
N VAL A 112 12.81 2.32 12.52
CA VAL A 112 12.00 1.15 12.90
C VAL A 112 10.57 1.55 13.26
N ILE A 113 10.37 2.65 14.00
CA ILE A 113 9.04 3.16 14.36
C ILE A 113 8.27 3.60 13.10
N LEU A 114 8.91 4.32 12.18
CA LEU A 114 8.31 4.75 10.92
C LEU A 114 7.90 3.54 10.06
N PHE A 115 8.77 2.53 9.98
CA PHE A 115 8.48 1.29 9.26
C PHE A 115 7.28 0.55 9.85
N ILE A 116 7.24 0.35 11.17
CA ILE A 116 6.10 -0.29 11.85
C ILE A 116 4.82 0.51 11.60
N THR A 117 4.88 1.84 11.71
CA THR A 117 3.71 2.71 11.48
C THR A 117 3.20 2.62 10.05
N PHE A 118 4.10 2.65 9.06
CA PHE A 118 3.76 2.47 7.64
C PHE A 118 3.08 1.10 7.44
N LEU A 119 3.70 0.04 7.95
CA LEU A 119 3.22 -1.32 7.81
C LEU A 119 1.84 -1.50 8.45
N SER A 120 1.66 -1.06 9.70
CA SER A 120 0.37 -1.16 10.40
C SER A 120 -0.73 -0.36 9.70
N THR A 121 -0.43 0.84 9.22
CA THR A 121 -1.41 1.68 8.50
C THR A 121 -1.80 1.04 7.17
N PHE A 122 -0.82 0.53 6.42
CA PHE A 122 -1.06 -0.16 5.15
C PHE A 122 -1.92 -1.41 5.33
N GLN A 123 -1.58 -2.27 6.30
CA GLN A 123 -2.32 -3.49 6.60
C GLN A 123 -3.76 -3.18 7.06
N THR A 124 -3.92 -2.17 7.91
CA THR A 124 -5.24 -1.71 8.35
C THR A 124 -6.08 -1.20 7.17
N ALA A 125 -5.47 -0.48 6.23
CA ALA A 125 -6.13 -0.01 5.03
C ALA A 125 -6.57 -1.16 4.10
N GLN A 126 -5.70 -2.16 3.90
CA GLN A 126 -6.02 -3.40 3.16
C GLN A 126 -7.19 -4.18 3.76
N TYR A 127 -7.19 -4.31 5.09
CA TYR A 127 -8.29 -4.96 5.79
C TYR A 127 -9.61 -4.23 5.59
N PHE A 128 -9.65 -2.91 5.85
CA PHE A 128 -10.87 -2.12 5.70
C PHE A 128 -11.37 -2.08 4.26
N GLN A 129 -10.47 -2.05 3.26
CA GLN A 129 -10.86 -2.17 1.86
C GLN A 129 -11.56 -3.50 1.60
N SER A 130 -10.98 -4.60 2.07
CA SER A 130 -11.53 -5.94 1.83
C SER A 130 -12.90 -6.11 2.49
N VAL A 131 -13.05 -5.60 3.73
CA VAL A 131 -14.33 -5.58 4.45
C VAL A 131 -15.36 -4.72 3.73
N LYS A 132 -14.99 -3.49 3.31
CA LYS A 132 -15.88 -2.58 2.58
C LYS A 132 -16.33 -3.20 1.25
N ARG A 133 -15.41 -3.77 0.47
CA ARG A 133 -15.71 -4.44 -0.82
C ARG A 133 -16.69 -5.60 -0.62
N LYS A 134 -16.38 -6.51 0.32
CA LYS A 134 -17.26 -7.63 0.65
C LYS A 134 -18.66 -7.13 1.03
N ARG A 135 -18.73 -6.09 1.87
CA ARG A 135 -20.00 -5.55 2.34
C ARG A 135 -20.84 -4.93 1.22
N ILE A 136 -20.23 -4.22 0.29
CA ILE A 136 -20.92 -3.68 -0.90
C ILE A 136 -21.50 -4.82 -1.75
N GLN A 137 -20.73 -5.88 -1.98
CA GLN A 137 -21.18 -7.05 -2.74
C GLN A 137 -22.32 -7.80 -2.03
N ASP A 138 -22.24 -7.97 -0.70
CA ASP A 138 -23.30 -8.63 0.07
C ASP A 138 -24.60 -7.80 0.05
N VAL A 139 -24.51 -6.46 0.15
CA VAL A 139 -25.68 -5.57 0.01
C VAL A 139 -26.27 -5.65 -1.40
N LEU A 140 -25.43 -5.68 -2.43
CA LEU A 140 -25.87 -5.86 -3.82
C LEU A 140 -26.65 -7.18 -3.98
N SER A 141 -26.18 -8.27 -3.39
CA SER A 141 -26.88 -9.57 -3.45
C SER A 141 -28.27 -9.54 -2.82
N GLY A 142 -28.42 -8.84 -1.69
CA GLY A 142 -29.66 -8.83 -0.93
C GLY A 142 -30.68 -7.82 -1.42
N SER A 143 -30.24 -6.74 -2.07
CA SER A 143 -31.10 -5.60 -2.39
C SER A 143 -31.16 -5.23 -3.87
N LEU A 144 -30.29 -5.78 -4.72
CA LEU A 144 -30.07 -5.30 -6.10
C LEU A 144 -29.68 -3.81 -6.17
N ILE A 145 -29.13 -3.26 -5.09
CA ILE A 145 -28.66 -1.88 -5.02
C ILE A 145 -27.13 -1.89 -4.89
N LEU A 146 -26.45 -1.33 -5.89
CA LEU A 146 -25.02 -1.04 -5.86
C LEU A 146 -24.79 0.32 -5.20
N ILE A 147 -24.03 0.34 -4.11
CA ILE A 147 -23.64 1.58 -3.46
C ILE A 147 -22.40 2.13 -4.17
N ASP A 148 -22.54 3.30 -4.80
CA ASP A 148 -21.44 3.96 -5.51
C ASP A 148 -20.45 4.55 -4.51
N GLY A 149 -19.46 3.76 -4.12
CA GLY A 149 -18.44 4.15 -3.14
C GLY A 149 -17.56 5.28 -3.66
N ASN A 150 -17.96 6.54 -3.45
CA ASN A 150 -17.12 7.69 -3.78
C ASN A 150 -15.79 7.68 -2.99
N LYS A 151 -14.71 8.11 -3.66
CA LYS A 151 -13.27 7.84 -3.41
C LYS A 151 -12.61 8.71 -2.33
N ARG A 152 -13.39 9.36 -1.45
CA ARG A 152 -12.92 10.55 -0.71
C ARG A 152 -11.88 10.24 0.38
N ASN A 153 -12.07 9.16 1.14
CA ASN A 153 -11.17 8.83 2.26
C ASN A 153 -10.01 7.94 1.79
N GLU A 154 -10.27 7.07 0.83
CA GLU A 154 -9.30 6.20 0.18
C GLU A 154 -8.13 7.00 -0.41
N LYS A 155 -8.44 8.04 -1.20
CA LYS A 155 -7.42 8.93 -1.79
C LYS A 155 -6.51 9.56 -0.72
N LYS A 156 -7.08 9.98 0.42
CA LYS A 156 -6.31 10.58 1.52
C LYS A 156 -5.37 9.57 2.17
N VAL A 157 -5.84 8.33 2.39
CA VAL A 157 -5.02 7.26 2.96
C VAL A 157 -3.86 6.92 2.02
N THR A 158 -4.09 6.84 0.70
CA THR A 158 -2.99 6.62 -0.24
C THR A 158 -1.98 7.76 -0.25
N ILE A 159 -2.44 9.02 -0.29
CA ILE A 159 -1.53 10.17 -0.24
C ILE A 159 -0.70 10.13 1.05
N PHE A 160 -1.33 9.81 2.19
CA PHE A 160 -0.63 9.65 3.47
C PHE A 160 0.42 8.54 3.42
N LEU A 161 0.09 7.36 2.87
CA LEU A 161 1.04 6.26 2.70
C LEU A 161 2.20 6.63 1.78
N LEU A 162 1.94 7.33 0.67
CA LEU A 162 2.99 7.81 -0.24
C LEU A 162 3.93 8.80 0.45
N VAL A 163 3.39 9.80 1.15
CA VAL A 163 4.19 10.79 1.89
C VAL A 163 5.02 10.12 2.98
N THR A 164 4.43 9.17 3.71
CA THR A 164 5.13 8.41 4.75
C THR A 164 6.23 7.53 4.15
N GLY A 165 5.97 6.88 3.01
CA GLY A 165 6.94 6.08 2.28
C GLY A 165 8.12 6.91 1.76
N ILE A 166 7.86 8.09 1.20
CA ILE A 166 8.91 9.03 0.77
C ILE A 166 9.73 9.50 1.98
N GLY A 167 9.06 9.93 3.05
CA GLY A 167 9.73 10.36 4.28
C GLY A 167 10.63 9.27 4.85
N TYR A 168 10.17 8.03 4.86
CA TYR A 168 10.95 6.86 5.28
C TYR A 168 12.21 6.65 4.43
N ILE A 169 12.09 6.74 3.09
CA ILE A 169 13.23 6.63 2.18
C ILE A 169 14.24 7.76 2.42
N CYS A 170 13.77 9.00 2.55
CA CYS A 170 14.64 10.14 2.85
C CYS A 170 15.37 9.97 4.19
N SER A 171 14.67 9.50 5.23
CA SER A 171 15.29 9.21 6.52
C SER A 171 16.34 8.11 6.43
N LYS A 172 16.14 7.07 5.61
CA LYS A 172 17.16 6.04 5.37
C LYS A 172 18.40 6.59 4.67
N ILE A 173 18.21 7.46 3.67
CA ILE A 173 19.32 8.11 2.98
C ILE A 173 20.10 8.96 3.96
N MET A 174 19.43 9.79 4.77
CA MET A 174 20.09 10.61 5.79
C MET A 174 20.84 9.78 6.85
N TRP A 175 20.24 8.67 7.28
CA TRP A 175 20.89 7.71 8.17
C TRP A 175 22.18 7.15 7.56
N LEU A 176 22.12 6.74 6.29
CA LEU A 176 23.28 6.24 5.57
C LEU A 176 24.36 7.30 5.37
N LEU A 177 24.00 8.52 4.96
CA LEU A 177 24.94 9.63 4.75
C LEU A 177 25.71 9.92 6.04
N ASN A 178 24.99 10.14 7.14
CA ASN A 178 25.59 10.39 8.45
C ASN A 178 26.49 9.22 8.89
N ARG A 179 26.09 7.98 8.58
CA ARG A 179 26.89 6.81 8.89
C ARG A 179 28.17 6.76 8.04
N TYR A 180 28.06 6.99 6.75
CA TYR A 180 29.19 6.99 5.82
C TYR A 180 30.22 8.04 6.24
N ASP A 181 29.78 9.26 6.56
CA ASP A 181 30.65 10.36 6.99
C ASP A 181 31.44 9.98 8.26
N ILE A 182 30.76 9.46 9.30
CA ILE A 182 31.40 9.05 10.57
C ILE A 182 32.46 7.96 10.36
N TYR A 183 32.20 6.99 9.49
CA TYR A 183 33.12 5.86 9.30
C TYR A 183 34.18 6.12 8.22
N SER A 184 33.96 7.09 7.32
CA SER A 184 34.92 7.47 6.28
C SER A 184 36.14 8.20 6.81
N GLU A 185 36.11 8.66 8.05
CA GLU A 185 37.22 9.36 8.72
C GLU A 185 37.67 8.57 9.95
N ILE A 186 38.97 8.32 10.08
CA ILE A 186 39.54 7.70 11.28
C ILE A 186 40.78 8.48 11.74
N GLU A 187 40.77 8.88 13.01
CA GLU A 187 41.94 9.48 13.65
C GLU A 187 42.82 8.39 14.25
N CYS A 188 44.08 8.32 13.81
CA CYS A 188 45.07 7.36 14.27
C CYS A 188 46.32 8.11 14.73
N SER A 189 46.65 8.03 16.02
CA SER A 189 47.82 8.68 16.62
C SER A 189 47.94 10.20 16.38
N GLY A 190 46.80 10.89 16.20
CA GLY A 190 46.74 12.33 15.93
C GLY A 190 46.66 12.71 14.45
N ASP A 191 46.82 11.75 13.53
CA ASP A 191 46.66 11.95 12.09
C ASP A 191 45.29 11.44 11.62
N THR A 192 44.64 12.22 10.76
CA THR A 192 43.35 11.85 10.15
C THR A 192 43.58 11.10 8.84
N TYR A 193 42.96 9.92 8.72
CA TYR A 193 42.92 9.12 7.51
C TYR A 193 41.50 9.07 6.97
N TYR A 194 41.33 9.27 5.66
CA TYR A 194 40.07 9.03 4.98
C TYR A 194 40.06 7.63 4.36
N LEU A 195 38.93 6.94 4.50
CA LEU A 195 38.71 5.57 4.03
C LEU A 195 37.77 5.57 2.83
N GLU A 196 38.17 4.85 1.79
CA GLU A 196 37.29 4.48 0.67
C GLU A 196 36.70 3.09 0.92
N PHE A 197 35.40 2.93 0.70
CA PHE A 197 34.69 1.68 0.94
C PHE A 197 34.38 0.90 -0.33
N GLU A 198 34.31 -0.43 -0.23
CA GLU A 198 34.00 -1.37 -1.33
C GLU A 198 32.79 -0.95 -2.18
N LYS A 199 31.77 -0.39 -1.53
CA LYS A 199 30.62 0.21 -2.21
C LYS A 199 30.69 1.72 -2.09
N SER A 200 30.61 2.40 -3.23
CA SER A 200 30.46 3.84 -3.26
C SER A 200 29.15 4.28 -2.59
N LEU A 201 29.13 5.49 -2.04
CA LEU A 201 27.94 6.10 -1.47
C LEU A 201 26.75 6.07 -2.45
N PHE A 202 27.02 6.33 -3.73
CA PHE A 202 26.04 6.22 -4.80
C PHE A 202 25.44 4.82 -4.92
N SER A 203 26.26 3.77 -4.83
CA SER A 203 25.81 2.38 -4.88
C SER A 203 24.91 2.04 -3.69
N TYR A 204 25.24 2.53 -2.50
CA TYR A 204 24.41 2.37 -1.32
C TYR A 204 23.07 3.11 -1.42
N ILE A 205 23.07 4.37 -1.88
CA ILE A 205 21.84 5.15 -2.10
C ILE A 205 20.95 4.48 -3.16
N SER A 206 21.55 4.03 -4.27
CA SER A 206 20.83 3.29 -5.32
C SER A 206 20.20 2.01 -4.75
N GLY A 207 20.93 1.27 -3.90
CA GLY A 207 20.40 0.11 -3.18
C GLY A 207 19.22 0.44 -2.27
N ILE A 208 19.26 1.57 -1.54
CA ILE A 208 18.12 2.06 -0.75
C ILE A 208 16.92 2.32 -1.64
N VAL A 209 17.09 3.08 -2.72
CA VAL A 209 16.00 3.47 -3.62
C VAL A 209 15.36 2.23 -4.25
N MET A 210 16.17 1.31 -4.78
CA MET A 210 15.68 0.09 -5.42
C MET A 210 15.00 -0.86 -4.42
N GLY A 211 15.58 -1.05 -3.23
CA GLY A 211 14.99 -1.89 -2.18
C GLY A 211 13.71 -1.28 -1.58
N SER A 212 13.57 0.05 -1.64
CA SER A 212 12.45 0.78 -1.06
C SER A 212 11.35 1.14 -2.05
N ILE A 213 11.52 0.86 -3.36
CA ILE A 213 10.52 1.17 -4.38
C ILE A 213 9.18 0.49 -4.12
N GLY A 214 9.20 -0.66 -3.44
CA GLY A 214 8.01 -1.36 -2.97
C GLY A 214 7.10 -0.47 -2.12
N TYR A 215 7.67 0.41 -1.28
CA TYR A 215 6.89 1.33 -0.44
C TYR A 215 6.14 2.40 -1.25
N LEU A 216 6.55 2.65 -2.50
CA LEU A 216 5.88 3.58 -3.42
C LEU A 216 4.90 2.86 -4.35
N ILE A 217 5.27 1.68 -4.85
CA ILE A 217 4.44 0.88 -5.77
C ILE A 217 3.22 0.32 -5.03
N ILE A 218 3.41 -0.21 -3.83
CA ILE A 218 2.37 -0.92 -3.07
C ILE A 218 1.13 -0.02 -2.81
N PRO A 219 1.26 1.24 -2.34
CA PRO A 219 0.13 2.18 -2.27
C PRO A 219 -0.50 2.50 -3.65
N GLY A 220 0.27 2.45 -4.73
CA GLY A 220 -0.22 2.62 -6.10
C GLY A 220 -1.08 1.44 -6.58
N VAL A 221 -0.64 0.21 -6.32
CA VAL A 221 -1.43 -1.00 -6.60
C VAL A 221 -2.71 -1.01 -5.76
N PHE A 222 -2.63 -0.52 -4.52
CA PHE A 222 -3.78 -0.32 -3.65
C PHE A 222 -4.84 0.62 -4.26
N LEU A 223 -4.44 1.70 -4.97
CA LEU A 223 -5.37 2.54 -5.74
C LEU A 223 -6.05 1.77 -6.88
N MET A 224 -5.29 0.97 -7.63
CA MET A 224 -5.85 0.21 -8.77
C MET A 224 -6.93 -0.78 -8.31
N GLY A 225 -6.71 -1.44 -7.17
CA GLY A 225 -7.70 -2.35 -6.58
C GLY A 225 -9.04 -1.67 -6.27
N TRP A 226 -9.09 -0.36 -6.05
CA TRP A 226 -10.35 0.34 -5.77
C TRP A 226 -11.17 0.72 -6.99
N LEU A 227 -10.56 0.76 -8.19
CA LEU A 227 -11.26 1.25 -9.38
C LEU A 227 -12.49 0.42 -9.75
N ASN A 228 -12.54 -0.84 -9.30
CA ASN A 228 -13.69 -1.69 -9.55
C ASN A 228 -13.94 -2.64 -8.35
N TYR A 229 -14.90 -2.31 -7.48
CA TYR A 229 -15.33 -3.21 -6.39
C TYR A 229 -15.92 -4.54 -6.90
N LEU A 230 -16.30 -4.59 -8.17
CA LEU A 230 -16.79 -5.79 -8.86
C LEU A 230 -15.71 -6.48 -9.69
N SER A 231 -14.42 -6.08 -9.61
CA SER A 231 -13.35 -6.63 -10.47
C SER A 231 -13.12 -8.13 -10.32
N GLU A 232 -13.44 -8.69 -9.15
CA GLU A 232 -13.33 -10.13 -8.88
C GLU A 232 -14.51 -10.92 -9.46
N LEU A 233 -15.60 -10.24 -9.85
CA LEU A 233 -16.73 -10.89 -10.48
C LEU A 233 -16.41 -11.08 -11.96
N GLU A 234 -15.89 -12.26 -12.30
CA GLU A 234 -15.74 -12.66 -13.69
C GLU A 234 -17.14 -12.85 -14.31
N PHE A 235 -17.49 -11.99 -15.28
CA PHE A 235 -18.76 -12.09 -16.02
C PHE A 235 -19.01 -13.49 -16.59
N LYS A 236 -17.95 -14.18 -17.03
CA LYS A 236 -18.02 -15.56 -17.51
C LYS A 236 -18.49 -16.52 -16.42
N LYS A 237 -17.85 -16.51 -15.24
CA LYS A 237 -18.27 -17.36 -14.10
C LYS A 237 -19.64 -16.96 -13.55
N LEU A 238 -19.98 -15.69 -13.65
CA LEU A 238 -21.29 -15.18 -13.28
C LEU A 238 -22.37 -15.75 -14.22
N ALA A 239 -22.12 -15.79 -15.53
CA ALA A 239 -23.02 -16.43 -16.51
C ALA A 239 -23.13 -17.96 -16.34
N GLU A 240 -22.06 -18.63 -15.88
CA GLU A 240 -22.07 -20.07 -15.62
C GLU A 240 -22.79 -20.46 -14.31
N ASN A 241 -22.91 -19.56 -13.32
CA ASN A 241 -23.52 -19.86 -12.02
C ASN A 241 -24.93 -19.28 -11.83
N LEU A 242 -25.36 -18.34 -12.67
CA LEU A 242 -26.69 -17.73 -12.58
C LEU A 242 -27.64 -18.32 -13.62
N SER A 243 -28.88 -18.59 -13.22
CA SER A 243 -29.95 -18.89 -14.17
C SER A 243 -30.19 -17.72 -15.14
N LYS A 244 -30.73 -18.00 -16.33
CA LYS A 244 -31.08 -16.95 -17.32
C LYS A 244 -31.96 -15.84 -16.72
N ILE A 245 -32.93 -16.22 -15.88
CA ILE A 245 -33.83 -15.29 -15.17
C ILE A 245 -33.04 -14.38 -14.20
N SER A 246 -32.04 -14.92 -13.50
CA SER A 246 -31.17 -14.13 -12.62
C SER A 246 -30.23 -13.21 -13.39
N LEU A 247 -29.77 -13.61 -14.58
CA LEU A 247 -28.98 -12.74 -15.45
C LEU A 247 -29.80 -11.55 -15.95
N GLU A 248 -31.08 -11.75 -16.28
CA GLU A 248 -31.98 -10.66 -16.69
C GLU A 248 -32.16 -9.61 -15.57
N LYS A 249 -32.21 -10.05 -14.31
CA LYS A 249 -32.30 -9.15 -13.13
C LYS A 249 -31.07 -8.26 -12.91
N ILE A 250 -29.93 -8.55 -13.54
CA ILE A 250 -28.75 -7.67 -13.45
C ILE A 250 -29.03 -6.30 -14.09
N ASN A 251 -29.88 -6.28 -15.13
CA ASN A 251 -30.33 -5.04 -15.75
C ASN A 251 -31.21 -4.18 -14.83
N GLU A 252 -31.74 -4.76 -13.75
CA GLU A 252 -32.54 -4.10 -12.73
C GLU A 252 -31.71 -3.61 -11.53
N ILE A 253 -30.38 -3.67 -11.60
CA ILE A 253 -29.55 -3.12 -10.52
C ILE A 253 -29.66 -1.59 -10.50
N TYR A 254 -29.89 -1.06 -9.31
CA TYR A 254 -29.93 0.37 -9.06
C TYR A 254 -28.64 0.83 -8.39
N ILE A 255 -28.17 2.02 -8.74
CA ILE A 255 -27.03 2.70 -8.14
C ILE A 255 -27.56 3.69 -7.11
N PHE A 256 -27.03 3.60 -5.88
CA PHE A 256 -27.32 4.55 -4.81
C PHE A 256 -26.05 5.29 -4.40
N ASP A 257 -26.16 6.60 -4.29
CA ASP A 257 -25.02 7.47 -3.97
C ASP A 257 -24.55 7.25 -2.51
N MET A 258 -23.22 7.21 -2.31
CA MET A 258 -22.62 6.97 -1.00
C MET A 258 -22.94 8.06 0.04
N ASP A 259 -23.05 9.32 -0.36
CA ASP A 259 -23.36 10.41 0.57
C ASP A 259 -24.84 10.32 1.00
N LYS A 260 -25.74 9.97 0.08
CA LYS A 260 -27.14 9.67 0.42
C LYS A 260 -27.24 8.44 1.31
N TYR A 261 -26.50 7.37 1.00
CA TYR A 261 -26.40 6.18 1.83
C TYR A 261 -25.98 6.50 3.26
N ASN A 262 -24.89 7.25 3.44
CA ASN A 262 -24.42 7.60 4.78
C ASN A 262 -25.46 8.43 5.55
N LYS A 263 -26.14 9.37 4.89
CA LYS A 263 -27.19 10.18 5.54
C LYS A 263 -28.38 9.32 5.96
N LEU A 264 -28.88 8.48 5.06
CA LEU A 264 -29.99 7.56 5.32
C LEU A 264 -29.66 6.65 6.51
N LEU A 265 -28.57 5.88 6.42
CA LEU A 265 -28.21 4.91 7.45
C LEU A 265 -27.93 5.58 8.79
N ASN A 266 -27.24 6.72 8.81
CA ASN A 266 -27.01 7.45 10.05
C ASN A 266 -28.33 7.91 10.70
N SER A 267 -29.27 8.45 9.92
CA SER A 267 -30.55 8.92 10.47
C SER A 267 -31.40 7.76 11.00
N THR A 268 -31.54 6.69 10.22
CA THR A 268 -32.35 5.51 10.59
C THR A 268 -31.77 4.76 11.78
N LEU A 269 -30.45 4.52 11.81
CA LEU A 269 -29.82 3.79 12.91
C LEU A 269 -29.79 4.61 14.20
N LYS A 270 -29.59 5.94 14.14
CA LYS A 270 -29.70 6.80 15.33
C LYS A 270 -31.11 6.81 15.92
N LYS A 271 -32.14 6.77 15.08
CA LYS A 271 -33.53 6.69 15.54
C LYS A 271 -33.84 5.31 16.13
N ARG A 272 -33.43 4.23 15.47
CA ARG A 272 -33.67 2.84 15.91
C ARG A 272 -32.91 2.49 17.20
N TYR A 273 -31.72 3.05 17.39
CA TYR A 273 -30.83 2.80 18.52
C TYR A 273 -30.57 4.06 19.34
N SER A 274 -31.61 4.88 19.59
CA SER A 274 -31.49 6.15 20.30
C SER A 274 -30.97 6.01 21.74
N ASN A 275 -31.17 4.85 22.35
CA ASN A 275 -30.81 4.57 23.73
C ASN A 275 -29.42 3.90 23.87
N ASP A 276 -28.75 3.60 22.75
CA ASP A 276 -27.41 3.01 22.77
C ASP A 276 -26.35 4.06 23.16
N LYS A 277 -25.29 3.61 23.83
CA LYS A 277 -24.13 4.46 24.15
C LYS A 277 -23.52 5.03 22.87
N ASN A 278 -23.01 6.27 22.92
CA ASN A 278 -22.38 6.98 21.80
C ASN A 278 -21.37 6.12 21.01
N PHE A 279 -20.55 5.32 21.70
CA PHE A 279 -19.57 4.44 21.07
C PHE A 279 -20.23 3.29 20.28
N ILE A 280 -21.26 2.64 20.83
CA ILE A 280 -21.99 1.57 20.16
C ILE A 280 -22.72 2.14 18.93
N LEU A 281 -23.33 3.31 19.09
CA LEU A 281 -24.01 4.02 18.01
C LEU A 281 -23.05 4.39 16.88
N PHE A 282 -21.84 4.86 17.21
CA PHE A 282 -20.77 5.13 16.23
C PHE A 282 -20.40 3.88 15.43
N LEU A 283 -20.22 2.73 16.10
CA LEU A 283 -19.92 1.46 15.42
C LEU A 283 -21.05 1.01 14.50
N LYS A 284 -22.31 1.15 14.92
CA LYS A 284 -23.49 0.82 14.11
C LYS A 284 -23.61 1.72 12.87
N CYS A 285 -23.43 3.03 13.05
CA CYS A 285 -23.51 4.00 11.96
C CYS A 285 -22.43 3.82 10.87
N ASN A 286 -21.25 3.33 11.24
CA ASN A 286 -20.14 3.08 10.31
C ASN A 286 -20.24 1.69 9.65
N THR A 287 -21.32 1.48 8.90
CA THR A 287 -21.76 0.19 8.33
C THR A 287 -20.76 -0.53 7.42
N PHE A 288 -19.83 0.19 6.79
CA PHE A 288 -18.79 -0.40 5.93
C PHE A 288 -17.46 -0.69 6.63
N LYS A 289 -17.27 -0.16 7.84
CA LYS A 289 -16.03 -0.36 8.61
C LYS A 289 -16.22 -1.39 9.71
N PHE A 290 -17.43 -1.48 10.27
CA PHE A 290 -17.71 -2.34 11.42
C PHE A 290 -18.91 -3.26 11.16
N TRP A 291 -18.92 -4.36 11.91
CA TRP A 291 -19.82 -5.49 11.71
C TRP A 291 -21.06 -5.41 12.62
N LYS A 292 -21.22 -4.31 13.37
CA LYS A 292 -22.26 -4.16 14.39
C LYS A 292 -23.68 -3.99 13.83
N THR A 293 -23.79 -3.50 12.61
CA THR A 293 -25.04 -3.50 11.84
C THR A 293 -25.00 -4.71 10.93
N SER A 294 -26.07 -5.50 10.83
CA SER A 294 -26.09 -6.68 9.97
C SER A 294 -26.32 -6.31 8.50
N THR A 295 -25.93 -7.17 7.56
CA THR A 295 -26.22 -6.92 6.13
C THR A 295 -27.73 -6.92 5.89
N SER A 296 -28.48 -7.81 6.55
CA SER A 296 -29.93 -7.88 6.46
C SER A 296 -30.61 -6.58 6.88
N GLU A 297 -30.14 -5.95 7.97
CA GLU A 297 -30.66 -4.66 8.44
C GLU A 297 -30.39 -3.54 7.43
N ILE A 298 -29.20 -3.50 6.82
CA ILE A 298 -28.90 -2.50 5.78
C ILE A 298 -29.81 -2.72 4.56
N VAL A 299 -29.99 -3.97 4.14
CA VAL A 299 -30.85 -4.32 3.00
C VAL A 299 -32.29 -3.91 3.27
N GLU A 300 -32.82 -4.20 4.46
CA GLU A 300 -34.17 -3.78 4.88
C GLU A 300 -34.32 -2.26 4.79
N ILE A 301 -33.39 -1.49 5.37
CA ILE A 301 -33.43 -0.02 5.34
C ILE A 301 -33.40 0.51 3.90
N LEU A 302 -32.57 -0.08 3.04
CA LEU A 302 -32.44 0.34 1.64
C LEU A 302 -33.69 0.02 0.81
N LEU A 303 -34.30 -1.15 1.00
CA LEU A 303 -35.53 -1.53 0.30
C LEU A 303 -36.70 -0.62 0.71
N LEU A 304 -36.87 -0.37 2.01
CA LEU A 304 -37.88 0.57 2.51
C LEU A 304 -37.67 2.00 1.99
N HIS A 305 -36.42 2.46 1.90
CA HIS A 305 -36.10 3.76 1.33
C HIS A 305 -36.35 3.81 -0.18
N LYS A 306 -36.08 2.73 -0.90
CA LYS A 306 -36.37 2.62 -2.34
C LYS A 306 -37.86 2.67 -2.64
N GLU A 307 -38.69 2.03 -1.81
CA GLU A 307 -40.14 2.09 -1.94
C GLU A 307 -40.69 3.50 -1.70
N SER A 308 -40.12 4.23 -0.74
CA SER A 308 -40.57 5.58 -0.39
C SER A 308 -39.96 6.70 -1.24
N SER A 309 -38.76 6.51 -1.79
CA SER A 309 -37.99 7.52 -2.53
C SER A 309 -37.27 6.92 -3.75
N PRO A 310 -38.00 6.37 -4.73
CA PRO A 310 -37.40 5.66 -5.88
C PRO A 310 -36.51 6.57 -6.76
N ASP A 311 -36.80 7.86 -6.85
CA ASP A 311 -36.07 8.82 -7.69
C ASP A 311 -34.61 9.04 -7.24
N GLU A 312 -34.27 8.66 -6.01
CA GLU A 312 -32.90 8.76 -5.53
C GLU A 312 -31.97 7.66 -6.07
N PHE A 313 -32.55 6.62 -6.66
CA PHE A 313 -31.86 5.44 -7.17
C PHE A 313 -31.72 5.53 -8.68
N LYS A 314 -30.48 5.58 -9.18
CA LYS A 314 -30.22 5.62 -10.62
C LYS A 314 -30.20 4.20 -11.18
N SER A 315 -30.96 3.88 -12.22
CA SER A 315 -30.73 2.61 -12.92
C SER A 315 -29.34 2.61 -13.58
N ILE A 316 -28.64 1.47 -13.57
CA ILE A 316 -27.40 1.29 -14.36
C ILE A 316 -27.62 1.67 -15.83
N GLN A 317 -28.86 1.54 -16.36
CA GLN A 317 -29.19 1.86 -17.75
C GLN A 317 -29.17 3.37 -18.10
N THR A 318 -28.81 4.28 -17.19
CA THR A 318 -28.79 5.73 -17.49
C THR A 318 -27.53 6.21 -18.22
N LYS A 319 -27.46 5.88 -19.51
CA LYS A 319 -27.19 6.76 -20.67
C LYS A 319 -26.61 5.95 -21.85
N ASN A 320 -27.48 5.64 -22.80
CA ASN A 320 -27.22 5.56 -24.24
C ASN A 320 -25.76 5.32 -24.68
N ILE A 321 -25.34 4.05 -24.74
CA ILE A 321 -24.34 3.61 -25.74
C ILE A 321 -24.90 3.81 -27.18
N LYS A 322 -26.20 4.07 -27.33
CA LYS A 322 -26.83 4.31 -28.63
C LYS A 322 -26.45 5.63 -29.32
N SER A 323 -25.90 6.66 -28.67
CA SER A 323 -25.61 7.92 -29.40
C SER A 323 -24.25 7.96 -30.11
N THR A 324 -23.27 7.13 -29.74
CA THR A 324 -21.99 7.08 -30.45
C THR A 324 -22.00 6.09 -31.61
N PHE A 325 -22.62 4.90 -31.44
CA PHE A 325 -22.71 3.93 -32.53
C PHE A 325 -23.68 4.33 -33.64
N LEU A 326 -24.73 5.11 -33.36
CA LEU A 326 -25.64 5.60 -34.40
C LEU A 326 -25.08 6.79 -35.20
N ASN A 327 -24.05 7.48 -34.72
CA ASN A 327 -23.41 8.57 -35.47
C ASN A 327 -22.31 8.08 -36.41
N GLU A 328 -21.58 7.01 -36.09
CA GLU A 328 -20.60 6.44 -37.03
C GLU A 328 -21.27 5.70 -38.18
N ASN A 329 -22.37 4.97 -37.95
CA ASN A 329 -23.06 4.28 -39.04
C ASN A 329 -23.80 5.23 -40.00
N ARG A 330 -24.21 6.44 -39.55
CA ARG A 330 -24.78 7.45 -40.46
C ARG A 330 -23.76 8.10 -41.39
N ILE A 331 -22.48 8.05 -41.07
CA ILE A 331 -21.43 8.55 -41.96
C ILE A 331 -21.18 7.55 -43.10
N ASN A 332 -21.32 6.25 -42.84
CA ASN A 332 -21.14 5.23 -43.89
C ASN A 332 -22.34 5.12 -44.84
N ASP A 333 -23.57 5.29 -44.37
CA ASP A 333 -24.74 5.16 -45.26
C ASP A 333 -24.83 6.29 -46.32
N ASN A 334 -24.33 7.50 -46.00
CA ASN A 334 -24.29 8.61 -46.95
C ASN A 334 -23.13 8.51 -47.97
N LEU A 335 -22.09 7.73 -47.67
CA LEU A 335 -21.00 7.47 -48.64
C LEU A 335 -21.38 6.37 -49.63
N ILE A 336 -22.18 5.39 -49.21
CA ILE A 336 -22.61 4.30 -50.09
C ILE A 336 -23.72 4.76 -51.05
N GLN A 337 -24.64 5.64 -50.64
CA GLN A 337 -25.67 6.15 -51.56
C GLN A 337 -25.17 7.11 -52.64
N ASN A 338 -23.99 7.73 -52.46
CA ASN A 338 -23.39 8.58 -53.50
C ASN A 338 -22.46 7.84 -54.47
N GLN A 339 -22.30 6.51 -54.34
CA GLN A 339 -21.49 5.69 -55.26
C GLN A 339 -22.32 4.79 -56.19
N TYR A 340 -23.65 4.83 -56.12
CA TYR A 340 -24.53 4.04 -57.01
C TYR A 340 -25.64 4.86 -57.67
N LEU A 341 -25.38 6.16 -57.87
CA LEU A 341 -25.76 6.84 -59.13
C LEU A 341 -24.73 6.44 -60.19
#